data_AF-A0A381WMV7-F1
#
_entry.id   AF-A0A381WMV7-F1
#
_cell.length_a   1.000
_cell.length_b   1.000
_cell.length_c   1.000
_cell.angle_alpha   90.00
_cell.angle_beta   90.00
_cell.angle_gamma   90.00
#
_symmetry.space_group_name_H-M   'P 1'
#
loop_
_entity.id
_entity.type
_entity.pdbx_description
1 polymer ?
#
loop_
_entity_poly.entity_id
_entity_poly.type
_entity_poly.pdbx_seq_one_letter_code
_entity_poly.pdbx_strand_id
1 'polypeptide(L)'
;MKLIAKFHDVDSFTATEAVRRAKDLLGDYTNIKAYPSTNDPWDIVYFALQQIVTGKQLNMLFDEGALYPKKLKEFRSEILGRLTAELDEVIQDNEHKAN
;
A
#
# COMPACT_ATOMS: atom_id res chain seq x y z
N MET A 1 -6.41 -26.19 -16.14
CA MET A 1 -5.75 -26.41 -14.83
C MET A 1 -5.17 -25.08 -14.35
N LYS A 2 -5.34 -24.72 -13.07
CA LYS A 2 -4.85 -23.44 -12.50
C LYS A 2 -3.84 -23.76 -11.40
N LEU A 3 -2.64 -23.20 -11.49
CA LEU A 3 -1.59 -23.30 -10.48
C LEU A 3 -1.46 -21.95 -9.76
N ILE A 4 -1.35 -21.97 -8.43
CA ILE A 4 -1.18 -20.77 -7.61
C ILE A 4 0.07 -20.99 -6.76
N ALA A 5 1.08 -20.13 -6.93
CA ALA A 5 2.29 -20.10 -6.11
C ALA A 5 2.27 -18.87 -5.20
N LYS A 6 2.60 -19.06 -3.92
CA LYS A 6 2.74 -17.99 -2.93
C LYS A 6 4.22 -17.82 -2.61
N PHE A 7 4.70 -16.59 -2.69
CA PHE A 7 6.06 -16.24 -2.36
C PHE A 7 6.03 -15.22 -1.23
N HIS A 8 6.94 -15.36 -0.28
CA HIS A 8 7.17 -14.38 0.76
C HIS A 8 8.38 -13.56 0.36
N ASP A 9 8.22 -12.24 0.37
CA ASP A 9 9.34 -11.35 0.17
C ASP A 9 10.23 -11.37 1.42
N VAL A 10 11.51 -11.68 1.22
CA VAL A 10 12.55 -11.71 2.26
C VAL A 10 13.48 -10.49 2.18
N ASP A 11 13.39 -9.72 1.11
CA ASP A 11 14.33 -8.65 0.76
C ASP A 11 13.72 -7.24 0.96
N SER A 12 12.52 -7.15 1.55
CA SER A 12 11.81 -5.90 1.86
C SER A 12 11.57 -4.99 0.64
N PHE A 13 11.27 -5.60 -0.51
CA PHE A 13 10.87 -4.88 -1.71
C PHE A 13 9.54 -4.15 -1.52
N THR A 14 9.40 -3.07 -2.28
CA THR A 14 8.08 -2.51 -2.52
C THR A 14 7.22 -3.52 -3.28
N ALA A 15 5.90 -3.47 -3.12
CA ALA A 15 5.00 -4.36 -3.86
C ALA A 15 5.20 -4.26 -5.39
N THR A 16 5.50 -3.08 -5.91
CA THR A 16 5.81 -2.86 -7.33
C THR A 16 7.06 -3.61 -7.77
N GLU A 17 8.14 -3.54 -6.99
CA GLU A 17 9.39 -4.24 -7.29
C GLU A 17 9.24 -5.75 -7.17
N ALA A 18 8.55 -6.23 -6.13
CA ALA A 18 8.26 -7.64 -5.93
C ALA A 18 7.45 -8.21 -7.11
N VAL A 19 6.39 -7.50 -7.54
CA VAL A 19 5.57 -7.88 -8.70
C VAL A 19 6.39 -7.86 -9.98
N ARG A 20 7.23 -6.84 -10.19
CA ARG A 20 8.09 -6.73 -11.38
C ARG A 20 9.06 -7.89 -11.46
N ARG A 21 9.81 -8.18 -10.38
CA ARG A 21 10.75 -9.30 -10.34
C ARG A 21 10.07 -10.64 -10.56
N ALA A 22 8.91 -10.84 -9.94
CA ALA A 22 8.16 -12.08 -10.12
C ALA A 22 7.66 -12.23 -11.58
N LYS A 23 7.32 -11.12 -12.26
CA LYS A 23 7.02 -11.14 -13.70
C LYS A 23 8.27 -11.42 -14.55
N ASP A 24 9.41 -10.82 -14.23
CA ASP A 24 10.68 -11.09 -14.92
C ASP A 24 11.03 -12.60 -14.85
N LEU A 25 10.67 -13.27 -13.74
CA LEU A 25 10.91 -14.70 -13.53
C LEU A 25 9.85 -15.61 -14.19
N LEU A 26 8.57 -15.26 -14.08
CA LEU A 26 7.44 -16.13 -14.46
C LEU A 26 6.87 -15.80 -15.86
N GLY A 27 7.29 -14.70 -16.47
CA GLY A 27 6.84 -14.21 -17.77
C GLY A 27 5.62 -13.28 -17.71
N ASP A 28 5.47 -12.46 -18.76
CA ASP A 28 4.51 -11.34 -18.85
C ASP A 28 3.04 -11.72 -18.75
N TYR A 29 2.69 -12.96 -19.10
CA TYR A 29 1.31 -13.47 -19.07
C TYR A 29 0.88 -13.97 -17.67
N THR A 30 1.73 -13.81 -16.65
CA THR A 30 1.43 -14.22 -15.28
C THR A 30 0.71 -13.11 -14.51
N ASN A 31 -0.41 -13.45 -13.89
CA ASN A 31 -1.16 -12.54 -13.01
C ASN A 31 -0.57 -12.58 -11.58
N ILE A 32 0.18 -11.55 -11.23
CA ILE A 32 0.87 -11.43 -9.94
C ILE A 32 0.25 -10.29 -9.16
N LYS A 33 -0.09 -10.56 -7.89
CA LYS A 33 -0.66 -9.59 -6.96
C LYS A 33 0.10 -9.65 -5.64
N ALA A 34 0.38 -8.48 -5.07
CA ALA A 34 0.92 -8.36 -3.73
C ALA A 34 -0.22 -8.43 -2.70
N TYR A 35 0.06 -9.01 -1.55
CA TYR A 35 -0.87 -9.22 -0.45
C TYR A 35 -0.21 -8.86 0.88
N PRO A 36 -0.98 -8.49 1.91
CA PRO A 36 -0.46 -8.32 3.26
C PRO A 36 0.12 -9.64 3.79
N SER A 37 1.08 -9.53 4.70
CA SER A 37 1.79 -10.68 5.27
C SER A 37 0.88 -11.60 6.09
N THR A 38 -0.16 -11.05 6.70
CA THR A 38 -1.19 -11.80 7.44
C THR A 38 -2.60 -11.29 7.08
N ASN A 39 -3.62 -11.98 7.59
CA ASN A 39 -5.01 -11.55 7.49
C ASN A 39 -5.46 -10.67 8.68
N ASP A 40 -4.53 -10.26 9.53
CA ASP A 40 -4.85 -9.30 10.60
C ASP A 40 -5.34 -7.98 9.99
N PRO A 41 -6.45 -7.40 10.46
CA PRO A 41 -6.98 -6.17 9.90
C PRO A 41 -5.97 -5.01 9.89
N TRP A 42 -5.12 -4.89 10.90
CA TRP A 42 -4.12 -3.83 10.96
C TRP A 42 -2.95 -4.06 10.00
N ASP A 43 -2.58 -5.32 9.77
CA ASP A 43 -1.60 -5.66 8.71
C ASP A 43 -2.15 -5.32 7.32
N ILE A 44 -3.45 -5.53 7.09
CA ILE A 44 -4.14 -5.13 5.85
C ILE A 44 -4.11 -3.60 5.71
N VAL A 45 -4.44 -2.86 6.77
CA VAL A 45 -4.38 -1.38 6.78
C VAL A 45 -2.95 -0.91 6.51
N TYR A 46 -1.97 -1.48 7.19
CA TYR A 46 -0.57 -1.13 7.00
C TYR A 46 -0.11 -1.37 5.55
N PHE A 47 -0.45 -2.53 4.98
CA PHE A 47 -0.16 -2.85 3.58
C PHE A 47 -0.83 -1.87 2.61
N ALA A 48 -2.10 -1.53 2.84
CA ALA A 48 -2.83 -0.56 2.03
C ALA A 48 -2.16 0.83 2.08
N LEU A 49 -1.74 1.27 3.27
CA LEU A 49 -0.97 2.51 3.44
C LEU A 49 0.36 2.45 2.67
N GLN A 50 1.08 1.33 2.73
CA GLN A 50 2.30 1.16 1.93
C GLN A 50 2.03 1.30 0.43
N GLN A 51 0.92 0.75 -0.09
CA GLN A 51 0.56 0.90 -1.51
C GLN A 51 0.29 2.36 -1.90
N ILE A 52 -0.27 3.15 -0.98
CA ILE A 52 -0.61 4.56 -1.22
C ILE A 52 0.61 5.47 -1.08
N VAL A 53 1.43 5.23 -0.06
CA VAL A 53 2.45 6.17 0.41
C VAL A 53 3.80 5.95 -0.26
N THR A 54 4.23 4.70 -0.40
CA THR A 54 5.64 4.36 -0.65
C THR A 54 6.17 4.97 -1.95
N GLY A 55 5.45 4.84 -3.06
CA GLY A 55 5.91 5.37 -4.35
C GLY A 55 6.09 6.89 -4.35
N LYS A 56 5.08 7.63 -3.86
CA LYS A 56 5.13 9.10 -3.80
C LYS A 56 6.19 9.57 -2.80
N GLN A 57 6.33 8.91 -1.65
CA GLN A 57 7.35 9.25 -0.66
C GLN A 57 8.77 9.04 -1.19
N LEU A 58 9.04 7.90 -1.85
CA LEU A 58 10.35 7.63 -2.43
C LEU A 58 10.70 8.65 -3.51
N ASN A 59 9.77 8.99 -4.40
CA ASN A 59 9.99 10.03 -5.41
C ASN A 59 10.31 11.38 -4.75
N MET A 60 9.53 11.81 -3.75
CA MET A 60 9.81 13.05 -3.02
C MET A 60 11.18 13.05 -2.34
N LEU A 61 11.63 11.91 -1.84
CA LEU A 61 12.94 11.78 -1.19
C LEU A 61 14.09 12.09 -2.18
N PHE A 62 13.94 11.68 -3.45
CA PHE A 62 14.93 11.93 -4.49
C PHE A 62 14.79 13.31 -5.13
N ASP A 63 13.56 13.79 -5.34
CA ASP A 63 13.28 14.99 -6.14
C ASP A 63 13.32 16.30 -5.33
N GLU A 64 12.89 16.29 -4.06
CA GLU A 64 12.62 17.52 -3.29
C GLU A 64 13.83 18.03 -2.50
N GLY A 65 14.90 17.24 -2.40
CA GLY A 65 16.14 17.61 -1.71
C GLY A 65 15.90 18.24 -0.33
N ALA A 66 16.33 19.49 -0.15
CA ALA A 66 16.17 20.23 1.12
C ALA A 66 14.70 20.51 1.50
N LEU A 67 13.76 20.49 0.55
CA LEU A 67 12.34 20.71 0.81
C LEU A 67 11.61 19.44 1.28
N TYR A 68 12.24 18.27 1.17
CA TYR A 68 11.63 16.99 1.52
C TYR A 68 10.95 16.99 2.91
N PRO A 69 11.56 17.49 4.00
CA PRO A 69 10.89 17.49 5.31
C PRO A 69 9.60 18.29 5.36
N LYS A 70 9.50 19.38 4.57
CA LYS A 70 8.28 20.20 4.47
C LYS A 70 7.24 19.47 3.64
N LYS A 71 7.62 18.96 2.46
CA LYS A 71 6.74 18.22 1.56
C LYS A 71 6.20 16.94 2.18
N LEU A 72 7.01 16.23 2.96
CA LEU A 72 6.58 15.05 3.70
C LEU A 72 5.49 15.38 4.74
N LYS A 73 5.57 16.53 5.41
CA LYS A 73 4.51 16.97 6.34
C LYS A 73 3.21 17.30 5.60
N GLU A 74 3.30 18.01 4.49
CA GLU A 74 2.15 18.31 3.62
C GLU A 74 1.49 17.00 3.14
N PHE A 75 2.30 16.06 2.64
CA PHE A 75 1.81 14.75 2.19
C PHE A 75 1.21 13.92 3.33
N ARG A 76 1.83 13.89 4.51
CA ARG A 76 1.27 13.20 5.68
C ARG A 76 -0.09 13.78 6.06
N SER A 77 -0.25 15.10 6.01
CA SER A 77 -1.52 15.76 6.32
C SER A 77 -2.62 15.39 5.30
N GLU A 78 -2.27 15.33 4.02
CA GLU A 78 -3.16 14.89 2.94
C GLU A 78 -3.68 13.46 3.20
N ILE A 79 -2.77 12.53 3.51
CA ILE A 79 -3.11 11.13 3.79
C ILE A 79 -3.96 11.00 5.05
N LEU A 80 -3.61 11.70 6.13
CA LEU A 80 -4.39 11.68 7.36
C LEU A 80 -5.82 12.17 7.13
N GLY A 81 -6.01 13.27 6.39
CA GLY A 81 -7.34 13.78 6.06
C GLY A 81 -8.19 12.75 5.33
N ARG A 82 -7.61 12.01 4.39
CA ARG A 82 -8.32 10.93 3.68
C ARG A 82 -8.65 9.75 4.58
N LEU A 83 -7.72 9.31 5.44
CA LEU A 83 -7.96 8.21 6.37
C LEU A 83 -9.05 8.53 7.38
N THR A 84 -9.10 9.78 7.87
CA THR A 84 -10.18 10.23 8.75
C THR A 84 -11.53 10.12 8.06
N ALA A 85 -11.65 10.57 6.80
CA ALA A 85 -12.89 10.46 6.05
C ALA A 85 -13.37 9.00 5.86
N GLU A 86 -12.47 8.08 5.52
CA GLU A 86 -12.80 6.65 5.37
C GLU A 86 -13.25 6.04 6.71
N LEU A 87 -12.60 6.42 7.82
CA LEU A 87 -12.99 5.98 9.16
C LEU A 87 -14.39 6.50 9.53
N ASP A 88 -14.65 7.78 9.24
CA ASP A 88 -15.95 8.41 9.50
C ASP A 88 -17.07 7.71 8.72
N GLU A 89 -16.82 7.36 7.46
CA GLU A 89 -17.78 6.61 6.62
C GLU A 89 -18.06 5.21 7.21
N VAL A 90 -17.03 4.48 7.64
CA VAL A 90 -17.22 3.17 8.29
C VAL A 90 -18.04 3.28 9.58
N ILE A 91 -17.83 4.33 10.37
CA ILE A 91 -18.62 4.58 11.59
C ILE A 91 -20.08 4.84 11.21
N GLN A 92 -20.33 5.73 10.25
CA GLN A 92 -21.68 6.04 9.77
C GLN A 92 -22.39 4.78 9.23
N ASP A 93 -21.71 3.95 8.45
CA ASP A 93 -22.26 2.70 7.93
C ASP A 93 -22.67 1.73 9.05
N ASN A 94 -21.89 1.67 10.12
CA ASN A 94 -22.21 0.82 11.26
C ASN A 94 -23.42 1.37 12.05
N GLU A 95 -23.50 2.69 12.21
CA GLU A 95 -24.65 3.35 12.85
C GLU A 95 -25.93 3.17 12.03
N HIS A 96 -25.86 3.28 10.70
CA HIS A 96 -27.02 3.03 9.82
C HIS A 96 -27.50 1.58 9.88
N LYS A 97 -26.61 0.60 10.02
CA LYS A 97 -26.99 -0.82 10.13
C LYS A 97 -27.62 -1.17 11.49
N ALA A 98 -27.30 -0.40 12.52
CA ALA A 98 -27.81 -0.62 13.87
C ALA A 98 -29.21 -0.05 14.10
N ASN A 99 -29.66 0.88 13.25
CA ASN A 99 -30.98 1.51 13.26
C ASN A 99 -31.94 0.85 12.26
#